data_AF-A0A524P376-F1
#
_entry.id   AF-A0A524P376-F1
#
_cell.length_a   1.000
_cell.length_b   1.000
_cell.length_c   1.000
_cell.angle_alpha   90.00
_cell.angle_beta   90.00
_cell.angle_gamma   90.00
#
_symmetry.space_group_name_H-M   'P 1'
#
loop_
_entity.id
_entity.type
_entity.pdbx_description
1 polymer ?
#
loop_
_entity_poly.entity_id
_entity_poly.type
_entity_poly.pdbx_seq_one_letter_code
_entity_poly.pdbx_strand_id
1 'polypeptide(L)'
;MIRKLLEIKNLDMFKDYRWDVDIPEFERFNIIYGWNGSGKTTLSHLFSALETGELTAYPDLKYRIETDEGEYSQGMAYGKQIRVFNQNYISENIDVLACKTNPIFILGEENRKLSVKINADEKKLRGDPENPDDLGMLRELELHKRDLQQNGENRGGIFTNVARIISSILVGTSTRT
;
A
#
# COMPACT_ATOMS: atom_id res chain seq x y z
N MET A 1 -1.85 10.20 30.10
CA MET A 1 -2.15 11.44 29.38
C MET A 1 -0.86 12.23 29.27
N ILE A 2 -0.64 12.91 28.15
CA ILE A 2 0.56 13.75 27.99
C ILE A 2 0.31 15.01 28.81
N ARG A 3 1.24 15.36 29.71
CA ARG A 3 1.17 16.55 30.57
C ARG A 3 2.05 17.67 30.05
N LYS A 4 3.29 17.37 29.65
CA LYS A 4 4.25 18.38 29.18
C LYS A 4 5.10 17.88 28.01
N LEU A 5 5.53 18.82 27.17
CA LEU A 5 6.62 18.64 26.21
C LEU A 5 7.90 19.20 26.82
N LEU A 6 8.56 18.41 27.68
CA LEU A 6 9.73 18.85 28.45
C LEU A 6 10.83 19.46 27.56
N GLU A 7 11.14 18.81 26.43
CA GLU A 7 12.22 19.23 25.55
C GLU A 7 11.92 18.82 24.10
N ILE A 8 12.27 19.69 23.14
CA ILE A 8 12.27 19.39 21.70
C ILE A 8 13.53 19.99 21.07
N LYS A 9 14.25 19.19 20.29
CA LYS A 9 15.46 19.57 19.57
C LYS A 9 15.44 19.08 18.13
N ASN A 10 16.06 19.86 17.25
CA ASN A 10 16.24 19.55 15.83
C ASN A 10 14.93 19.34 15.04
N LEU A 11 13.89 20.12 15.35
CA LEU A 11 12.60 20.04 14.65
C LEU A 11 12.17 21.41 14.11
N ASP A 12 12.49 21.70 12.85
CA ASP A 12 12.29 23.00 12.20
C ASP A 12 12.68 24.21 13.08
N MET A 13 11.69 24.94 13.59
CA MET A 13 11.88 26.10 14.45
C MET A 13 12.08 25.75 15.93
N PHE A 14 11.73 24.52 16.34
CA PHE A 14 12.06 23.95 17.64
C PHE A 14 13.50 23.40 17.60
N LYS A 15 14.46 24.32 17.52
CA LYS A 15 15.90 23.97 17.53
C LYS A 15 16.36 23.48 18.90
N ASP A 16 15.97 24.19 19.96
CA ASP A 16 16.24 23.86 21.37
C ASP A 16 15.12 24.43 22.25
N TYR A 17 13.93 23.83 22.13
CA TYR A 17 12.78 24.21 22.94
C TYR A 17 12.78 23.48 24.27
N ARG A 18 12.41 24.21 25.32
CA ARG A 18 12.19 23.69 26.67
C ARG A 18 10.85 24.17 27.17
N TRP A 19 10.14 23.31 27.92
CA TRP A 19 8.91 23.70 28.57
C TRP A 19 9.18 24.82 29.58
N ASP A 20 8.51 25.95 29.39
CA ASP A 20 8.60 27.08 30.30
C ASP A 20 7.67 26.89 31.50
N VAL A 21 8.04 27.44 32.65
CA VAL A 21 7.25 27.39 33.89
C VAL A 21 5.90 28.11 33.71
N ASP A 22 5.86 29.12 32.84
CA ASP A 22 4.65 29.89 32.56
C ASP A 22 3.66 29.16 31.64
N ILE A 23 4.03 28.01 31.05
CA ILE A 23 3.15 27.21 30.20
C ILE A 23 2.41 26.19 31.08
N PRO A 24 1.07 26.28 31.17
CA PRO A 24 0.29 25.34 31.96
C PRO A 24 0.36 23.94 31.34
N GLU A 25 0.27 22.91 32.19
CA GLU A 25 0.22 21.52 31.74
C GLU A 25 -0.94 21.28 30.79
N PHE A 26 -0.79 20.30 29.89
CA PHE A 26 -1.87 19.89 29.03
C PHE A 26 -3.02 19.31 29.84
N GLU A 27 -4.21 19.81 29.53
CA GLU A 27 -5.48 19.38 30.10
C GLU A 27 -6.21 18.46 29.12
N ARG A 28 -7.39 17.93 29.52
CA ARG A 28 -8.17 17.04 28.64
C ARG A 28 -8.46 17.66 27.28
N PHE A 29 -8.63 18.98 27.25
CA PHE A 29 -8.84 19.76 26.04
C PHE A 29 -7.86 20.94 26.02
N ASN A 30 -7.12 21.08 24.92
CA ASN A 30 -6.12 22.13 24.75
C ASN A 30 -6.38 22.87 23.44
N ILE A 31 -6.22 24.19 23.46
CA ILE A 31 -6.27 25.02 22.25
C ILE A 31 -4.91 25.70 22.12
N ILE A 32 -4.18 25.38 21.05
CA ILE A 32 -2.88 25.97 20.74
C ILE A 32 -3.05 26.84 19.49
N TYR A 33 -2.79 28.14 19.61
CA TYR A 33 -2.98 29.11 18.54
C TYR A 33 -1.80 30.08 18.46
N GLY A 34 -1.71 30.82 17.34
CA GLY A 34 -0.60 31.74 17.08
C GLY A 34 -0.50 32.09 15.59
N TRP A 35 0.45 32.95 15.25
CA TRP A 35 0.68 33.44 13.88
C TRP A 35 1.12 32.34 12.91
N ASN A 36 0.93 32.57 11.61
CA ASN A 36 1.51 31.69 10.59
C ASN A 36 3.04 31.65 10.73
N GLY A 37 3.62 30.45 10.64
CA GLY A 37 5.05 30.25 10.90
C GLY A 37 5.43 30.12 12.39
N SER A 38 4.47 30.18 13.33
CA SER A 38 4.76 29.97 14.77
C SER A 38 4.96 28.51 15.19
N GLY A 39 4.82 27.57 14.26
CA GLY A 39 5.10 26.15 14.50
C GLY A 39 3.98 25.25 14.93
N LYS A 40 2.73 25.71 14.81
CA LYS A 40 1.55 24.87 15.07
C LYS A 40 1.55 23.59 14.22
N THR A 41 1.85 23.70 12.92
CA THR A 41 1.91 22.54 12.02
C THR A 41 3.04 21.59 12.40
N THR A 42 4.24 22.12 12.66
CA THR A 42 5.38 21.33 13.13
C THR A 42 5.08 20.62 14.45
N LEU A 43 4.39 21.28 15.38
CA LEU A 43 3.96 20.66 16.64
C LEU A 43 2.98 19.52 16.38
N SER A 44 2.04 19.67 15.43
CA SER A 44 1.15 18.56 15.05
C SER A 44 1.93 17.36 14.50
N HIS A 45 3.01 17.58 13.75
CA HIS A 45 3.86 16.49 13.24
C HIS A 45 4.60 15.78 14.37
N LEU A 46 5.03 16.51 15.41
CA LEU A 46 5.65 15.90 16.59
C LEU A 46 4.68 14.93 17.28
N PHE A 47 3.41 15.32 17.46
CA PHE A 47 2.41 14.42 18.04
C PHE A 47 2.19 13.15 17.21
N SER A 48 2.29 13.22 15.87
CA SER A 48 2.23 12.03 15.02
C SER A 48 3.42 11.09 15.26
N ALA A 49 4.60 11.66 15.51
CA ALA A 49 5.82 10.88 15.78
C ALA A 49 5.78 10.12 17.12
N LEU A 50 4.92 10.50 18.06
CA LEU A 50 4.79 9.82 19.36
C LEU A 50 4.17 8.42 19.24
N GLU A 51 3.39 8.18 18.18
CA GLU A 51 2.75 6.88 17.95
C GLU A 51 3.80 5.82 17.58
N THR A 52 4.71 6.16 16.66
CA THR A 52 5.78 5.28 16.17
C THR A 52 7.08 5.40 16.98
N GLY A 53 7.24 6.51 17.71
CA GLY A 53 8.49 6.86 18.41
C GLY A 53 9.51 7.57 17.51
N GLU A 54 9.28 7.65 16.21
CA GLU A 54 10.21 8.15 15.20
C GLU A 54 9.50 8.98 14.12
N LEU A 55 10.22 9.95 13.56
CA LEU A 55 9.73 10.77 12.46
C LEU A 55 10.72 10.69 11.29
N THR A 56 10.34 10.00 10.21
CA THR A 56 11.23 9.75 9.06
C THR A 56 11.77 11.03 8.42
N ALA A 57 11.00 12.12 8.46
CA ALA A 57 11.40 13.42 7.93
C ALA A 57 12.48 14.13 8.78
N TYR A 58 12.64 13.76 10.06
CA TYR A 58 13.57 14.38 11.00
C TYR A 58 14.34 13.29 11.77
N PRO A 59 15.38 12.69 11.18
CA PRO A 59 16.15 11.62 11.82
C PRO A 59 16.89 12.08 13.09
N ASP A 60 17.29 13.35 13.14
CA ASP A 60 18.00 13.95 14.28
C ASP A 60 17.08 14.52 15.37
N LEU A 61 15.76 14.35 15.23
CA LEU A 61 14.75 14.83 16.17
C LEU A 61 15.00 14.22 17.55
N LYS A 62 15.15 15.06 18.58
CA LYS A 62 15.13 14.62 19.97
C LYS A 62 13.98 15.28 20.69
N TYR A 63 13.17 14.50 21.38
CA TYR A 63 12.11 15.02 22.22
C TYR A 63 12.04 14.28 23.53
N ARG A 64 11.45 14.95 24.53
CA ARG A 64 11.10 14.37 25.82
C ARG A 64 9.73 14.87 26.23
N ILE A 65 8.84 13.95 26.58
CA ILE A 65 7.49 14.26 27.06
C ILE A 65 7.28 13.71 28.46
N GLU A 66 6.54 14.43 29.28
CA GLU A 66 6.07 13.98 30.59
C GLU A 66 4.63 13.54 30.46
N THR A 67 4.32 12.37 30.99
CA THR A 67 2.98 11.78 30.93
C THR A 67 2.60 11.18 32.28
N ASP A 68 1.32 10.85 32.50
CA ASP A 68 0.88 10.19 33.74
C ASP A 68 1.61 8.87 34.03
N GLU A 69 2.13 8.20 33.00
CA GLU A 69 2.78 6.88 33.08
C GLU A 69 4.30 6.99 33.19
N GLY A 70 4.85 8.21 33.09
CA GLY A 70 6.28 8.50 33.12
C GLY A 70 6.75 9.38 31.97
N GLU A 71 8.07 9.52 31.86
CA GLU A 71 8.71 10.25 30.76
C GLU A 71 8.93 9.34 29.55
N TYR A 72 8.66 9.85 28.36
CA TYR A 72 8.95 9.19 27.09
C TYR A 72 9.90 10.04 26.25
N SER A 73 10.80 9.37 25.53
CA SER A 73 11.78 10.00 24.66
C SER A 73 11.74 9.40 23.25
N GLN A 74 12.45 10.04 22.32
CA GLN A 74 12.69 9.52 20.96
C GLN A 74 13.03 8.02 20.97
N GLY A 75 12.43 7.26 20.06
CA GLY A 75 12.64 5.82 19.89
C GLY A 75 11.75 4.95 20.79
N MET A 76 11.02 5.55 21.74
CA MET A 76 10.02 4.85 22.53
C MET A 76 8.62 5.23 22.06
N ALA A 77 7.86 4.25 21.57
CA ALA A 77 6.44 4.44 21.29
C ALA A 77 5.69 4.73 22.60
N TYR A 78 4.83 5.76 22.61
CA TYR A 78 4.09 6.20 23.79
C TYR A 78 3.09 5.15 24.33
N GLY A 79 2.90 4.03 23.64
CA GLY A 79 2.08 2.88 24.09
C GLY A 79 0.57 3.11 24.03
N LYS A 80 0.11 4.36 23.89
CA LYS A 80 -1.29 4.72 23.61
C LYS A 80 -1.47 5.10 22.15
N GLN A 81 -2.65 4.77 21.61
CA GLN A 81 -3.04 5.22 20.28
C GLN A 81 -3.20 6.74 20.26
N ILE A 82 -2.33 7.41 19.50
CA ILE A 82 -2.43 8.84 19.22
C ILE A 82 -2.92 8.99 17.80
N ARG A 83 -4.06 9.67 17.61
CA ARG A 83 -4.57 9.98 16.27
C ARG A 83 -4.45 11.47 16.04
N VAL A 84 -3.61 11.84 15.07
CA VAL A 84 -3.41 13.24 14.67
C VAL A 84 -4.13 13.50 13.36
N PHE A 85 -5.13 14.38 13.40
CA PHE A 85 -5.85 14.81 12.22
C PHE A 85 -5.21 16.08 11.66
N ASN A 86 -4.27 15.92 10.72
CA ASN A 86 -3.59 17.02 10.03
C ASN A 86 -3.60 16.81 8.50
N GLN A 87 -2.93 17.70 7.76
CA GLN A 87 -2.90 17.63 6.29
C GLN A 87 -2.19 16.35 5.79
N ASN A 88 -1.16 15.88 6.50
CA ASN A 88 -0.49 14.62 6.18
C ASN A 88 -1.45 13.44 6.34
N TYR A 89 -2.18 13.38 7.45
CA TYR A 89 -3.22 12.38 7.69
C TYR A 89 -4.26 12.35 6.58
N ILE A 90 -4.74 13.53 6.15
CA ILE A 90 -5.67 13.64 5.03
C ILE A 90 -5.03 13.09 3.75
N SER A 91 -3.81 13.51 3.40
CA SER A 91 -3.14 13.03 2.19
C SER A 91 -2.85 11.53 2.20
N GLU A 92 -2.52 10.96 3.35
CA GLU A 92 -2.14 9.55 3.54
C GLU A 92 -3.36 8.61 3.62
N ASN A 93 -4.50 9.10 4.10
CA ASN A 93 -5.68 8.29 4.37
C ASN A 93 -6.91 8.65 3.52
N ILE A 94 -6.88 9.76 2.78
CA ILE A 94 -7.99 10.24 1.96
C ILE A 94 -7.50 10.49 0.54
N ASP A 95 -7.87 9.58 -0.38
CA ASP A 95 -7.60 9.72 -1.80
C ASP A 95 -8.67 10.61 -2.46
N VAL A 96 -8.47 11.92 -2.44
CA VAL A 96 -9.39 12.90 -3.04
C VAL A 96 -9.34 12.85 -4.58
N LEU A 97 -8.31 12.23 -5.17
CA LEU A 97 -7.99 12.32 -6.60
C LEU A 97 -8.77 11.38 -7.54
N ALA A 98 -9.59 10.46 -7.01
CA ALA A 98 -10.28 9.45 -7.83
C ALA A 98 -11.79 9.71 -8.08
N CYS A 99 -12.27 10.95 -7.94
CA CYS A 99 -13.70 11.25 -8.11
C CYS A 99 -14.12 11.51 -9.57
N LYS A 100 -14.37 10.43 -10.33
CA LYS A 100 -15.41 10.39 -11.40
C LYS A 100 -16.54 9.39 -11.12
N THR A 101 -16.44 8.59 -10.06
CA THR A 101 -17.47 7.63 -9.61
C THR A 101 -17.49 7.54 -8.08
N ASN A 102 -18.56 6.95 -7.52
CA ASN A 102 -18.81 6.84 -6.07
C ASN A 102 -17.53 6.50 -5.28
N PRO A 103 -17.07 7.39 -4.39
CA PRO A 103 -15.81 7.19 -3.68
C PRO A 103 -15.96 6.00 -2.74
N ILE A 104 -15.22 4.93 -3.02
CA ILE A 104 -14.96 3.87 -2.06
C ILE A 104 -13.88 4.44 -1.12
N PHE A 105 -14.26 4.75 0.11
CA PHE A 105 -13.34 5.26 1.12
C PHE A 105 -12.40 4.14 1.59
N ILE A 106 -11.19 4.11 1.03
CA ILE A 106 -10.12 3.25 1.53
C ILE A 106 -9.42 4.02 2.65
N LEU A 107 -9.82 3.73 3.90
CA LEU A 107 -9.26 4.36 5.10
C LEU A 107 -8.03 3.59 5.59
N GLY A 108 -6.90 4.25 5.81
CA GLY A 108 -5.70 3.65 6.41
C GLY A 108 -4.56 3.42 5.42
N GLU A 109 -3.33 3.75 5.84
CA GLU A 109 -2.11 3.55 5.04
C GLU A 109 -1.91 2.08 4.61
N GLU A 110 -2.18 1.14 5.52
CA GLU A 110 -2.09 -0.30 5.22
C GLU A 110 -3.08 -0.71 4.13
N ASN A 111 -4.32 -0.21 4.21
CA ASN A 111 -5.36 -0.51 3.22
C ASN A 111 -5.03 0.13 1.85
N ARG A 112 -4.33 1.27 1.84
CA ARG A 112 -3.81 1.86 0.61
C ARG A 112 -2.72 0.99 -0.01
N LYS A 113 -1.74 0.53 0.77
CA LYS A 113 -0.70 -0.40 0.31
C LYS A 113 -1.31 -1.68 -0.25
N LEU A 114 -2.34 -2.20 0.41
CA LEU A 114 -3.07 -3.38 -0.05
C LEU A 114 -3.79 -3.11 -1.37
N SER A 115 -4.46 -1.96 -1.50
CA SER A 115 -5.17 -1.58 -2.72
C SER A 115 -4.23 -1.40 -3.91
N VAL A 116 -3.04 -0.80 -3.70
CA VAL A 116 -1.99 -0.69 -4.73
C VAL A 116 -1.51 -2.07 -5.15
N LYS A 117 -1.29 -3.00 -4.21
CA LYS A 117 -0.91 -4.39 -4.53
C LYS A 117 -2.00 -5.10 -5.32
N ILE A 118 -3.26 -5.01 -4.88
CA ILE A 118 -4.40 -5.62 -5.59
C ILE A 118 -4.47 -5.10 -7.03
N ASN A 119 -4.34 -3.79 -7.22
CA ASN A 119 -4.42 -3.19 -8.55
C ASN A 119 -3.24 -3.62 -9.44
N ALA A 120 -2.03 -3.74 -8.88
CA ALA A 120 -0.86 -4.26 -9.59
C ALA A 120 -1.01 -5.74 -9.97
N ASP A 121 -1.58 -6.56 -9.09
CA ASP A 121 -1.82 -7.98 -9.34
C ASP A 121 -2.96 -8.19 -10.35
N GLU A 122 -4.03 -7.39 -10.28
CA GLU A 122 -5.08 -7.37 -11.30
C GLU A 122 -4.51 -7.00 -12.68
N LYS A 123 -3.62 -6.00 -12.74
CA LYS A 123 -2.94 -5.60 -13.98
C LYS A 123 -2.11 -6.74 -14.56
N LYS A 124 -1.33 -7.46 -13.74
CA LYS A 124 -0.57 -8.64 -14.21
C LYS A 124 -1.46 -9.78 -14.72
N LEU A 125 -2.60 -10.01 -14.05
CA LEU A 125 -3.51 -11.09 -14.40
C LEU A 125 -4.31 -10.80 -15.67
N ARG A 126 -4.82 -9.57 -15.81
CA ARG A 126 -5.78 -9.18 -16.84
C ARG A 126 -5.19 -8.34 -17.98
N GLY A 127 -3.97 -7.84 -17.82
CA GLY A 127 -3.34 -6.92 -18.77
C GLY A 127 -3.69 -5.47 -18.50
N ASP A 128 -2.94 -4.56 -19.11
CA ASP A 128 -3.20 -3.13 -19.01
C ASP A 128 -4.28 -2.72 -20.04
N PRO A 129 -5.45 -2.19 -19.62
CA PRO A 129 -6.44 -1.70 -20.57
C PRO A 129 -5.94 -0.55 -21.46
N GLU A 130 -4.89 0.18 -21.05
CA GLU A 130 -4.29 1.25 -21.86
C GLU A 130 -3.19 0.77 -22.81
N ASN A 131 -2.66 -0.45 -22.63
CA ASN A 131 -1.65 -1.04 -23.51
C ASN A 131 -2.17 -2.33 -24.15
N PRO A 132 -2.64 -2.30 -25.41
CA PRO A 132 -3.21 -3.47 -26.10
C PRO A 132 -2.26 -4.67 -26.22
N ASP A 133 -0.95 -4.44 -26.12
CA ASP A 133 0.08 -5.48 -26.21
C ASP A 133 0.26 -6.23 -24.89
N ASP A 134 -0.19 -5.67 -23.77
CA ASP A 134 -0.20 -6.34 -22.46
C ASP A 134 -1.50 -7.14 -22.31
N LEU A 135 -1.49 -8.35 -22.85
CA LEU A 135 -2.66 -9.26 -22.86
C LEU A 135 -2.99 -9.82 -21.45
N GLY A 136 -2.03 -9.77 -20.52
CA GLY A 136 -2.14 -10.38 -19.20
C GLY A 136 -2.01 -11.91 -19.21
N MET A 137 -1.57 -12.45 -18.07
CA MET A 137 -1.30 -13.89 -17.90
C MET A 137 -2.50 -14.77 -18.22
N LEU A 138 -3.73 -14.34 -17.89
CA LEU A 138 -4.94 -15.15 -18.14
C LEU A 138 -5.17 -15.38 -19.63
N ARG A 139 -5.01 -14.32 -20.43
CA ARG A 139 -5.27 -14.37 -21.87
C ARG A 139 -4.18 -15.12 -22.62
N GLU A 140 -2.92 -14.97 -22.20
CA GLU A 140 -1.81 -15.78 -22.69
C GLU A 140 -2.06 -17.28 -22.45
N LEU A 141 -2.52 -17.64 -21.25
CA LEU A 141 -2.79 -19.04 -20.88
C LEU A 141 -3.96 -19.62 -21.67
N GLU A 142 -5.00 -18.83 -21.96
CA GLU A 142 -6.10 -19.24 -22.85
C GLU A 142 -5.64 -19.48 -24.29
N LEU A 143 -4.81 -18.58 -24.84
CA LEU A 143 -4.24 -18.74 -26.17
C LEU A 143 -3.41 -20.02 -26.25
N HIS A 144 -2.54 -20.24 -25.26
CA HIS A 144 -1.70 -21.43 -25.24
C HIS A 144 -2.50 -22.73 -25.11
N LYS A 145 -3.58 -22.74 -24.31
CA LYS A 145 -4.51 -23.89 -24.24
C LYS A 145 -5.19 -24.17 -25.58
N ARG A 146 -5.60 -23.14 -26.31
CA ARG A 146 -6.23 -23.28 -27.62
C ARG A 146 -5.25 -23.89 -28.63
N ASP A 147 -4.01 -23.41 -28.66
CA ASP A 147 -2.96 -23.95 -29.52
C ASP A 147 -2.65 -25.43 -29.22
N LEU A 148 -2.61 -25.79 -27.94
CA LEU A 148 -2.42 -27.18 -27.52
C LEU A 148 -3.58 -28.08 -27.96
N GLN A 149 -4.83 -27.60 -27.87
CA GLN A 149 -6.01 -28.33 -28.36
C GLN A 149 -5.95 -28.55 -29.87
N GLN A 150 -5.69 -27.50 -30.66
CA GLN A 150 -5.58 -27.60 -32.12
C GLN A 150 -4.46 -28.54 -32.55
N ASN A 151 -3.30 -28.46 -31.89
CA ASN A 151 -2.19 -29.38 -32.15
C ASN A 151 -2.53 -30.84 -31.78
N GLY A 152 -3.30 -31.06 -30.72
CA GLY A 152 -3.81 -32.37 -30.35
C GLY A 152 -4.77 -32.95 -31.40
N GLU A 153 -5.74 -32.16 -31.86
CA GLU A 153 -6.71 -32.55 -32.89
C GLU A 153 -6.02 -32.84 -34.23
N ASN A 154 -5.10 -31.98 -34.66
CA ASN A 154 -4.31 -32.19 -35.88
C ASN A 154 -3.51 -33.49 -35.82
N ARG A 155 -2.85 -33.77 -34.69
CA ARG A 155 -2.14 -35.05 -34.49
C ARG A 155 -3.11 -36.23 -34.56
N GLY A 156 -4.26 -36.15 -33.90
CA GLY A 156 -5.29 -37.19 -33.93
C GLY A 156 -5.81 -37.48 -35.35
N GLY A 157 -6.03 -36.44 -36.15
CA GLY A 157 -6.41 -36.56 -37.56
C GLY A 157 -5.34 -37.25 -38.41
N ILE A 158 -4.06 -36.93 -38.19
CA ILE A 158 -2.94 -37.59 -38.88
C ILE A 158 -2.88 -39.09 -38.50
N PHE A 159 -2.97 -39.43 -37.20
CA PHE A 159 -2.97 -40.83 -36.76
C PHE A 159 -4.15 -41.62 -37.36
N THR A 160 -5.34 -41.02 -37.39
CA THR A 160 -6.54 -41.64 -37.97
C THR A 160 -6.34 -41.92 -39.47
N ASN A 161 -5.76 -40.97 -40.21
CA ASN A 161 -5.45 -41.15 -41.62
C ASN A 161 -4.42 -42.26 -41.87
N VAL A 162 -3.35 -42.32 -41.05
CA VAL A 162 -2.34 -43.38 -41.15
C VAL A 162 -2.96 -44.75 -40.86
N ALA A 163 -3.78 -44.87 -39.81
CA ALA A 163 -4.47 -46.11 -39.48
C ALA A 163 -5.40 -46.60 -40.61
N ARG A 164 -6.13 -45.67 -41.24
CA ARG A 164 -6.98 -45.96 -42.41
C ARG A 164 -6.17 -46.48 -43.60
N ILE A 165 -5.01 -45.89 -43.89
CA ILE A 165 -4.11 -46.34 -44.96
C ILE A 165 -3.60 -47.75 -44.68
N ILE A 166 -3.09 -48.01 -43.48
CA ILE A 166 -2.58 -49.33 -43.09
C ILE A 166 -3.69 -50.39 -43.18
N SER A 167 -4.89 -50.08 -42.69
CA SER A 167 -6.04 -50.99 -42.76
C SER A 167 -6.44 -51.29 -44.21
N SER A 168 -6.44 -50.30 -45.09
CA SER A 168 -6.74 -50.49 -46.51
C SER A 168 -5.74 -51.40 -47.23
N ILE A 169 -4.46 -51.32 -46.86
CA ILE A 169 -3.40 -52.17 -47.41
C ILE A 169 -3.61 -53.61 -46.92
N LEU A 170 -3.85 -53.82 -45.62
CA LEU A 170 -4.09 -55.13 -45.02
C LEU A 170 -5.29 -55.88 -45.61
N VAL A 171 -6.38 -55.16 -45.88
CA VAL A 171 -7.59 -55.74 -46.52
C VAL A 171 -7.32 -56.13 -47.98
N GLY A 172 -6.46 -55.38 -48.69
CA GLY A 172 -6.06 -55.68 -50.07
C GLY A 172 -5.11 -56.88 -50.22
N THR A 173 -4.35 -57.24 -49.18
CA THR A 173 -3.44 -58.39 -49.22
C THR A 173 -4.13 -59.73 -48.92
N SER A 174 -5.25 -59.73 -48.19
CA SER A 174 -5.95 -60.96 -47.80
C SER A 174 -6.81 -61.60 -48.90
N THR A 175 -6.95 -60.95 -50.06
CA THR A 175 -7.74 -61.43 -51.22
C THR A 175 -6.88 -62.04 -52.34
N ARG A 176 -5.57 -62.18 -52.13
CA ARG A 176 -4.67 -62.92 -53.04
C ARG A 176 -4.13 -64.18 -52.36
N THR A 177 -4.95 -65.21 -52.30
CA THR A 177 -4.56 -66.62 -52.12
C THR A 177 -5.42 -67.48 -53.02
#